data_AF-A0A429GPF0-F1
#
_entry.id   AF-A0A429GPF0-F1
#
_cell.length_a   1.000
_cell.length_b   1.000
_cell.length_c   1.000
_cell.angle_alpha   90.00
_cell.angle_beta   90.00
_cell.angle_gamma   90.00
#
_symmetry.space_group_name_H-M   'P 1'
#
loop_
_entity.id
_entity.type
_entity.pdbx_description
1 polymer ?
#
loop_
_entity_poly.entity_id
_entity_poly.type
_entity_poly.pdbx_seq_one_letter_code
_entity_poly.pdbx_strand_id
1 'polypeptide(L)'
;MSIEIDLVRPVNPAGASFIKYLWGAIGARNRTILQEHKRDLSRLLMKLSFALEDKIGPNKLITGKVIVELKDGRPYKAVARNLRVWQETGSLEGEVTVELRE
;
A
#
# COMPACT_ATOMS: atom_id res chain seq x y z
N MET A 1 -2.79 12.84 15.66
CA MET A 1 -3.76 11.84 15.16
C MET A 1 -3.03 10.90 14.21
N SER A 2 -3.44 9.64 14.11
CA SER A 2 -2.89 8.68 13.14
C SER A 2 -3.99 7.93 12.41
N ILE A 3 -3.69 7.49 11.19
CA ILE A 3 -4.53 6.61 10.39
C ILE A 3 -3.78 5.30 10.22
N GLU A 4 -4.32 4.24 10.80
CA GLU A 4 -3.77 2.89 10.65
C GLU A 4 -4.45 2.15 9.50
N ILE A 5 -3.66 1.48 8.67
CA ILE A 5 -4.11 0.70 7.53
C ILE A 5 -3.52 -0.71 7.65
N ASP A 6 -4.39 -1.71 7.65
CA ASP A 6 -3.99 -3.11 7.55
C ASP A 6 -3.87 -3.50 6.08
N LEU A 7 -2.67 -3.91 5.68
CA LEU A 7 -2.39 -4.54 4.39
C LEU A 7 -2.72 -6.02 4.49
N VAL A 8 -4.00 -6.37 4.32
CA VAL A 8 -4.49 -7.74 4.52
C VAL A 8 -4.17 -8.68 3.37
N ARG A 9 -3.98 -8.14 2.16
CA ARG A 9 -3.59 -8.92 0.97
C ARG A 9 -2.14 -8.59 0.58
N PRO A 10 -1.35 -9.58 0.15
CA PRO A 10 -0.01 -9.35 -0.35
C PRO A 10 -0.02 -8.33 -1.49
N VAL A 11 0.81 -7.30 -1.38
CA VAL A 11 0.91 -6.23 -2.38
C VAL A 11 2.37 -5.84 -2.59
N ASN A 12 2.75 -5.59 -3.84
CA ASN A 12 4.10 -5.12 -4.17
C ASN A 12 4.23 -3.65 -3.73
N PRO A 13 5.13 -3.30 -2.79
CA PRO A 13 5.27 -1.93 -2.30
C PRO A 13 5.76 -0.95 -3.38
N ALA A 14 6.42 -1.41 -4.44
CA ALA A 14 6.83 -0.61 -5.60
C ALA A 14 5.71 -0.42 -6.64
N GLY A 15 4.64 -1.22 -6.55
CA GLY A 15 3.55 -1.21 -7.52
C GLY A 15 2.53 -0.08 -7.29
N ALA A 16 1.94 0.42 -8.38
CA ALA A 16 0.86 1.41 -8.31
C ALA A 16 -0.35 0.94 -7.47
N SER A 17 -0.59 -0.37 -7.41
CA SER A 17 -1.65 -0.98 -6.59
C SER A 17 -1.46 -0.73 -5.10
N PHE A 18 -0.23 -0.66 -4.61
CA PHE A 18 0.07 -0.33 -3.21
C PHE A 18 -0.40 1.08 -2.87
N ILE A 19 -0.04 2.06 -3.70
CA ILE A 19 -0.44 3.46 -3.51
C ILE A 19 -1.96 3.59 -3.59
N LYS A 20 -2.60 2.97 -4.59
CA LYS A 20 -4.07 2.98 -4.75
C LYS A 20 -4.77 2.37 -3.54
N TYR A 21 -4.26 1.26 -3.01
CA TYR A 21 -4.80 0.62 -1.80
C TYR A 21 -4.74 1.56 -0.60
N LEU A 22 -3.56 2.16 -0.34
CA LEU A 22 -3.39 3.10 0.77
C LEU A 22 -4.29 4.34 0.61
N TRP A 23 -4.44 4.85 -0.60
CA TRP A 23 -5.37 5.94 -0.89
C TRP A 23 -6.81 5.61 -0.55
N GLY A 24 -7.31 4.47 -1.02
CA GLY A 24 -8.67 4.03 -0.72
C GLY A 24 -8.88 3.88 0.78
N ALA A 25 -7.94 3.22 1.47
CA ALA A 25 -8.02 2.99 2.91
C ALA A 25 -7.96 4.30 3.73
N ILE A 26 -7.09 5.24 3.33
CA ILE A 26 -6.99 6.56 3.99
C ILE A 26 -8.24 7.38 3.74
N GLY A 27 -8.71 7.44 2.48
CA GLY A 27 -9.90 8.19 2.10
C GLY A 27 -11.18 7.70 2.78
N ALA A 28 -11.30 6.39 2.98
CA ALA A 28 -12.42 5.80 3.71
C ALA A 28 -12.44 6.21 5.20
N ARG A 29 -11.27 6.48 5.79
CA ARG A 29 -11.14 6.88 7.21
C ARG A 29 -11.15 8.39 7.41
N ASN A 30 -10.56 9.13 6.49
CA ASN A 30 -10.50 10.59 6.52
C ASN A 30 -10.39 11.13 5.09
N ARG A 31 -11.54 11.50 4.52
CA ARG A 31 -11.64 12.00 3.15
C ARG A 31 -11.00 13.38 2.97
N THR A 32 -10.99 14.21 4.01
CA THR A 32 -10.44 15.58 3.99
C THR A 32 -8.96 15.58 3.59
N ILE A 33 -8.19 14.60 4.06
CA ILE A 33 -6.77 14.47 3.67
C ILE A 33 -6.59 14.31 2.16
N LEU A 34 -7.47 13.55 1.50
CA LEU A 34 -7.42 13.38 0.05
C LEU A 34 -7.86 14.63 -0.71
N GLN A 35 -8.69 15.47 -0.11
CA GLN A 35 -9.20 16.70 -0.72
C GLN A 35 -8.19 17.85 -0.57
N GLU A 36 -7.66 18.05 0.63
CA GLU A 36 -6.84 19.22 0.98
C GLU A 36 -5.34 18.95 0.92
N HIS A 37 -4.92 17.70 1.15
CA HIS A 37 -3.50 17.34 1.29
C HIS A 37 -3.05 16.24 0.31
N LYS A 38 -3.78 16.07 -0.80
CA LYS A 38 -3.53 15.07 -1.85
C LYS A 38 -2.05 14.97 -2.24
N ARG A 39 -1.42 16.12 -2.53
CA ARG A 39 -0.04 16.20 -3.03
C ARG A 39 0.98 15.75 -1.99
N ASP A 40 0.81 16.18 -0.75
CA ASP A 40 1.70 15.81 0.35
C ASP A 40 1.56 14.33 0.68
N LEU A 41 0.31 13.84 0.70
CA LEU A 41 0.05 12.41 0.88
C LEU A 41 0.72 11.59 -0.22
N SER A 42 0.55 11.95 -1.51
CA SER A 42 1.23 11.27 -2.62
C SER A 42 2.72 11.19 -2.40
N ARG A 43 3.35 12.33 -2.07
CA ARG A 43 4.79 12.41 -1.89
C ARG A 43 5.25 11.55 -0.72
N LEU A 44 4.51 11.54 0.38
CA LEU A 44 4.81 10.74 1.56
C LEU A 44 4.68 9.24 1.27
N LEU A 45 3.60 8.81 0.62
CA LEU A 45 3.38 7.41 0.28
C LEU A 45 4.38 6.89 -0.76
N MET A 46 4.78 7.73 -1.72
CA MET A 46 5.83 7.41 -2.69
C MET A 46 7.20 7.24 -2.00
N LYS A 47 7.53 8.10 -1.04
CA LYS A 47 8.74 7.93 -0.23
C LYS A 47 8.70 6.63 0.59
N LEU A 48 7.55 6.28 1.17
CA LEU A 48 7.37 5.02 1.88
C LEU A 48 7.56 3.82 0.95
N SER A 49 6.98 3.87 -0.25
CA SER A 49 7.13 2.84 -1.29
C SER A 49 8.60 2.57 -1.62
N PHE A 50 9.38 3.61 -1.92
CA PHE A 50 10.82 3.47 -2.19
C PHE A 50 11.60 2.97 -0.99
N ALA A 51 11.33 3.47 0.22
CA ALA A 51 12.01 3.01 1.43
C ALA A 51 11.71 1.54 1.75
N LEU A 52 10.52 1.05 1.41
CA LEU A 52 10.15 -0.36 1.54
C LEU A 52 10.86 -1.23 0.50
N GLU A 53 10.88 -0.79 -0.76
CA GLU A 53 11.58 -1.52 -1.83
C GLU A 53 13.08 -1.61 -1.57
N ASP A 54 13.72 -0.51 -1.18
CA ASP A 54 15.15 -0.47 -0.84
C ASP A 54 15.50 -1.44 0.30
N LYS A 55 14.62 -1.54 1.30
CA LYS A 55 14.85 -2.40 2.48
C LYS A 55 14.51 -3.87 2.25
N ILE A 56 13.52 -4.19 1.42
CA ILE A 56 13.00 -5.55 1.24
C ILE A 56 13.54 -6.21 -0.03
N GLY A 57 13.98 -5.40 -0.99
CA GLY A 57 14.38 -5.82 -2.32
C GLY A 57 13.23 -5.82 -3.33
N PRO A 58 13.56 -5.83 -4.63
CA PRO A 58 12.58 -5.80 -5.71
C PRO A 58 11.80 -7.12 -5.82
N ASN A 59 10.67 -7.07 -6.53
CA ASN A 59 9.81 -8.23 -6.82
C ASN A 59 9.36 -9.04 -5.58
N LYS A 60 9.08 -8.33 -4.48
CA LYS A 60 8.50 -8.92 -3.26
C LYS A 60 7.11 -8.33 -3.01
N LEU A 61 6.25 -9.11 -2.35
CA LEU A 61 4.97 -8.62 -1.86
C LEU A 61 5.02 -8.48 -0.34
N ILE A 62 4.22 -7.59 0.22
CA ILE A 62 4.13 -7.39 1.67
C ILE A 62 2.69 -7.43 2.17
N THR A 63 2.53 -7.90 3.40
CA THR A 63 1.36 -7.66 4.26
C THR A 63 1.85 -7.06 5.58
N GLY A 64 0.97 -6.40 6.34
CA GLY A 64 1.34 -5.81 7.63
C GLY A 64 0.55 -4.54 7.90
N LYS A 65 1.14 -3.60 8.64
CA LYS A 65 0.49 -2.32 8.98
C LYS A 65 1.24 -1.13 8.39
N VAL A 66 0.49 -0.20 7.80
CA VAL A 66 0.96 1.15 7.46
C VAL A 66 0.24 2.15 8.34
N ILE A 67 0.97 3.12 8.87
CA ILE A 67 0.46 4.15 9.76
C ILE A 67 0.84 5.50 9.15
N VAL A 68 -0.14 6.35 8.92
CA VAL A 68 0.07 7.75 8.51
C VAL A 68 -0.22 8.65 9.70
N GLU A 69 0.81 9.34 10.17
CA GLU A 69 0.69 10.30 11.26
C GLU A 69 0.41 11.70 10.69
N LEU A 70 -0.48 12.42 11.38
CA LEU A 70 -0.92 13.77 11.01
C LEU A 70 -0.44 14.78 12.04
N LYS A 71 0.06 15.91 11.54
CA LYS A 71 0.39 17.11 12.33
C LYS A 71 -0.47 18.26 11.79
N ASP A 72 -1.31 18.83 12.66
CA ASP A 72 -2.24 19.90 12.30
C ASP A 72 -3.13 19.55 11.09
N GLY A 73 -3.63 18.30 11.04
CA GLY A 73 -4.43 17.78 9.92
C GLY A 73 -3.64 17.33 8.69
N ARG A 74 -2.37 17.73 8.57
CA ARG A 74 -1.52 17.43 7.41
C ARG A 74 -0.72 16.13 7.60
N PRO A 75 -0.66 15.24 6.58
CA PRO A 75 0.20 14.06 6.64
C PRO A 75 1.68 14.46 6.65
N TYR A 76 2.41 14.02 7.67
CA TYR A 76 3.82 14.40 7.84
C TYR A 76 4.78 13.21 7.95
N LYS A 77 4.29 12.04 8.39
CA LYS A 77 5.11 10.84 8.58
C LYS A 77 4.31 9.59 8.25
N ALA A 78 4.96 8.61 7.63
CA ALA A 78 4.39 7.30 7.38
C ALA A 78 5.34 6.22 7.90
N VAL A 79 4.78 5.20 8.54
CA VAL A 79 5.52 4.09 9.15
C VAL A 79 4.91 2.78 8.69
N ALA A 80 5.74 1.86 8.23
CA ALA A 80 5.35 0.47 8.00
C ALA A 80 5.94 -0.41 9.11
N ARG A 81 5.11 -1.24 9.74
CA ARG A 81 5.54 -2.15 10.83
C ARG A 81 4.84 -3.49 10.77
N ASN A 82 5.39 -4.47 11.47
CA ASN A 82 4.88 -5.84 11.52
C ASN A 82 4.70 -6.44 10.11
N LEU A 83 5.70 -6.21 9.26
CA LEU A 83 5.66 -6.64 7.87
C LEU A 83 5.94 -8.14 7.78
N ARG A 84 5.15 -8.83 6.96
CA ARG A 84 5.49 -10.15 6.43
C ARG A 84 5.82 -9.99 4.96
N VAL A 85 6.95 -10.57 4.56
CA VAL A 85 7.43 -10.54 3.18
C VAL A 85 7.04 -11.85 2.52
N TRP A 86 6.43 -11.73 1.35
CA TRP A 86 6.05 -12.84 0.50
C TRP A 86 6.92 -12.81 -0.74
N GLN A 87 7.28 -13.99 -1.20
CA GLN A 87 8.06 -14.17 -2.41
C GLN A 87 7.35 -15.12 -3.35
N GLU A 88 7.58 -14.92 -4.63
CA GLU A 88 7.17 -15.85 -5.66
C GLU A 88 7.81 -17.21 -5.41
N THR A 89 7.00 -18.27 -5.45
CA THR A 89 7.45 -19.66 -5.32
C THR A 89 7.31 -20.44 -6.62
N GLY A 90 6.71 -19.85 -7.65
CA GLY A 90 6.48 -20.46 -8.94
C GLY A 90 5.50 -19.65 -9.77
N SER A 91 5.46 -19.95 -11.06
CA SER A 91 4.57 -19.37 -12.05
C SER A 91 3.69 -20.47 -12.66
N LEU A 92 2.50 -20.10 -13.13
CA LEU A 92 1.68 -20.95 -13.99
C LEU A 92 1.85 -20.44 -15.41
N GLU A 93 2.41 -21.27 -16.30
CA GLU A 93 2.46 -21.00 -17.73
C GLU A 93 1.22 -21.58 -18.41
N GLY A 94 0.71 -20.90 -19.45
CA GLY A 94 -0.50 -21.30 -20.18
C GLY A 94 -1.75 -20.50 -19.79
N GLU A 95 -2.92 -21.00 -20.20
CA GLU A 95 -4.21 -20.35 -19.99
C GLU A 95 -5.08 -21.16 -19.01
N VAL A 96 -5.85 -20.47 -18.17
CA VAL A 96 -6.92 -21.05 -17.35
C VAL A 96 -8.25 -20.57 -17.90
N THR A 97 -8.98 -21.44 -18.60
CA THR A 97 -10.28 -21.14 -19.20
C THR A 97 -11.42 -21.64 -18.32
N VAL A 98 -12.47 -20.82 -18.15
CA VAL A 98 -13.70 -21.20 -17.44
C VAL A 98 -14.90 -20.76 -18.28
N GLU A 99 -15.85 -21.65 -18.49
CA GLU A 99 -17.12 -21.36 -19.17
C GLU A 99 -18.28 -21.55 -18.18
N LEU A 100 -19.20 -20.58 -18.14
CA LEU A 100 -20.48 -20.77 -17.46
C LEU A 100 -21.34 -21.68 -18.35
N ARG A 101 -21.87 -22.76 -17.79
CA ARG A 101 -22.89 -23.56 -18.51
C ARG A 101 -24.18 -22.73 -18.59
N GLU A 102 -24.76 -22.69 -19.78
CA GLU A 102 -26.11 -22.16 -20.02
C GLU A 102 -27.18 -22.91 -19.21
#